data_AF-A0A8H7A8B0-F1
#
_entry.id   AF-A0A8H7A8B0-F1
#
_cell.length_a   1.000
_cell.length_b   1.000
_cell.length_c   1.000
_cell.angle_alpha   90.00
_cell.angle_beta   90.00
_cell.angle_gamma   90.00
#
_symmetry.space_group_name_H-M   'P 1'
#
loop_
_entity.id
_entity.type
_entity.pdbx_description
1 polymer ?
#
loop_
_entity_poly.entity_id
_entity_poly.type
_entity_poly.pdbx_seq_one_letter_code
_entity_poly.pdbx_strand_id
1 'polypeptide(L)'
;MHSLQSYGEDKPVHDNDAYTITSIYSDGQLKMYTSHPTHPTSPEGRPEYCMTQLNGWCMTGNARTFRQGATAYRNARDWTKEKRDETIKRANEKINDGQIGILTVDASFSEVSSFTTGASLDKSCALSPASLEEKQWRIQRV
;
A
#
# COMPACT_ATOMS: atom_id res chain seq x y z
N MET A 1 -7.12 0.29 1.28
CA MET A 1 -5.79 0.18 1.92
C MET A 1 -5.37 1.49 2.55
N HIS A 2 -5.14 2.56 1.76
CA HIS A 2 -4.63 3.84 2.27
C HIS A 2 -5.44 4.44 3.44
N SER A 3 -6.77 4.48 3.34
CA SER A 3 -7.63 4.96 4.44
C SER A 3 -7.51 4.14 5.73
N LEU A 4 -7.25 2.84 5.59
CA LEU A 4 -7.11 1.94 6.74
C LEU A 4 -5.75 2.11 7.42
N GLN A 5 -4.70 2.37 6.64
CA GLN A 5 -3.37 2.69 7.18
C GLN A 5 -3.35 4.03 7.91
N SER A 6 -4.11 4.99 7.38
CA SER A 6 -4.25 6.34 7.95
C SER A 6 -5.29 6.43 9.06
N TYR A 7 -5.92 5.31 9.43
CA TYR A 7 -6.95 5.32 10.47
C TYR A 7 -6.35 5.77 11.81
N GLY A 8 -7.00 6.75 12.45
CA GLY A 8 -6.55 7.32 13.72
C GLY A 8 -5.31 8.21 13.64
N GLU A 9 -4.83 8.56 12.44
CA GLU A 9 -3.74 9.53 12.26
C GLU A 9 -4.29 10.92 11.92
N ASP A 10 -3.65 11.97 12.42
CA ASP A 10 -4.01 13.36 12.11
C ASP A 10 -3.78 13.71 10.63
N LYS A 11 -2.85 12.99 9.97
CA LYS A 11 -2.49 13.18 8.56
C LYS A 11 -2.45 11.84 7.83
N PRO A 12 -2.88 11.78 6.56
CA PRO A 12 -2.79 10.55 5.79
C PRO A 12 -1.34 10.04 5.64
N VAL A 13 -1.15 8.75 5.88
CA VAL A 13 0.17 8.09 5.85
C VAL A 13 0.59 7.86 4.40
N HIS A 14 1.75 8.40 4.04
CA HIS A 14 2.38 8.21 2.73
C HIS A 14 3.79 7.63 2.95
N ASP A 15 3.91 6.31 2.93
CA ASP A 15 5.17 5.58 3.11
C ASP A 15 5.87 5.25 1.77
N ASN A 16 5.25 5.62 0.64
CA ASN A 16 5.67 5.24 -0.72
C ASN A 16 5.77 3.71 -0.92
N ASP A 17 5.09 2.93 -0.08
CA ASP A 17 4.96 1.50 -0.21
C ASP A 17 3.65 1.15 -0.88
N ALA A 18 3.70 0.18 -1.80
CA ALA A 18 2.51 -0.33 -2.45
C ALA A 18 2.04 -1.62 -1.76
N TYR A 19 0.84 -1.61 -1.19
CA TYR A 19 0.25 -2.79 -0.55
C TYR A 19 -0.82 -3.46 -1.40
N THR A 20 -1.10 -2.87 -2.56
CA THR A 20 -2.10 -3.36 -3.50
C THR A 20 -1.40 -3.96 -4.71
N ILE A 21 -1.85 -5.14 -5.12
CA ILE A 21 -1.42 -5.79 -6.34
C ILE A 21 -2.64 -5.97 -7.24
N THR A 22 -2.51 -5.55 -8.50
CA THR A 22 -3.50 -5.74 -9.56
C THR A 22 -2.99 -6.78 -10.53
N SER A 23 -3.86 -7.70 -10.95
CA SER A 23 -3.55 -8.71 -11.96
C SER A 23 -4.47 -8.55 -13.14
N ILE A 24 -3.90 -8.55 -14.36
CA ILE A 24 -4.63 -8.46 -15.62
C ILE A 24 -4.32 -9.73 -16.40
N TYR A 25 -5.36 -10.47 -16.77
CA TYR A 25 -5.23 -11.58 -17.71
C TYR A 25 -5.94 -11.21 -19.01
N SER A 26 -5.16 -11.04 -20.08
CA SER A 26 -5.68 -10.75 -21.41
C SER A 26 -4.78 -11.37 -22.47
N ASP A 27 -5.38 -11.88 -23.54
CA ASP A 27 -4.66 -12.47 -24.69
C ASP A 27 -3.60 -13.52 -24.28
N GLY A 28 -3.97 -14.41 -23.35
CA GLY A 28 -3.06 -15.45 -22.84
C GLY A 28 -1.92 -14.92 -21.95
N GLN A 29 -1.82 -13.62 -21.69
CA GLN A 29 -0.81 -13.03 -20.83
C GLN A 29 -1.37 -12.64 -19.47
N LEU A 30 -0.71 -13.08 -18.40
CA LEU A 30 -0.91 -12.58 -17.05
C LEU A 30 0.11 -11.46 -16.81
N LYS A 31 -0.35 -10.24 -16.54
CA LYS A 31 0.50 -9.12 -16.09
C LYS A 31 0.09 -8.70 -14.68
N MET A 32 1.09 -8.50 -13.83
CA MET A 32 0.86 -8.06 -12.45
C MET A 32 1.50 -6.70 -12.22
N TYR A 33 0.79 -5.86 -11.48
CA TYR A 33 1.15 -4.49 -11.18
C TYR A 33 1.00 -4.24 -9.68
N THR A 34 1.72 -3.27 -9.16
CA THR A 34 1.52 -2.76 -7.81
C THR A 34 1.21 -1.27 -7.86
N SER A 35 0.38 -0.79 -6.95
CA SER A 35 -0.06 0.60 -6.92
C SER A 35 0.01 1.19 -5.51
N HIS A 36 0.43 2.44 -5.43
CA HIS A 36 0.47 3.22 -4.19
C HIS A 36 -0.04 4.65 -4.43
N PRO A 37 -0.63 5.28 -3.41
CA PRO A 37 -0.96 6.70 -3.46
C PRO A 37 0.32 7.54 -3.38
N THR A 38 0.36 8.63 -4.15
CA THR A 38 1.40 9.66 -4.04
C THR A 38 0.94 10.79 -3.14
N HIS A 39 1.92 11.56 -2.66
CA HIS A 39 1.63 12.77 -1.93
C HIS A 39 0.90 13.78 -2.84
N PRO A 40 -0.19 14.42 -2.36
CA PRO A 40 -0.86 15.47 -3.12
C PRO A 40 0.10 16.62 -3.47
N THR A 41 0.08 17.09 -4.71
CA THR A 41 0.92 18.20 -5.17
C THR A 41 0.40 19.58 -4.73
N SER A 42 -0.83 19.64 -4.21
CA SER A 42 -1.43 20.86 -3.66
C SER A 42 -2.19 20.56 -2.35
N PRO A 43 -2.37 21.55 -1.46
CA PRO A 43 -3.01 21.35 -0.15
C PRO A 43 -4.45 20.81 -0.22
N GLU A 44 -5.19 21.12 -1.29
CA GLU A 44 -6.54 20.62 -1.56
C GLU A 44 -6.54 19.49 -2.61
N GLY A 45 -5.36 19.08 -3.07
CA GLY A 45 -5.19 18.07 -4.09
C GLY A 45 -5.62 16.69 -3.60
N ARG A 46 -6.18 15.89 -4.51
CA ARG A 46 -6.40 14.47 -4.24
C ARG A 46 -5.08 13.71 -4.43
N PRO A 47 -4.82 12.64 -3.66
CA PRO A 47 -3.70 11.74 -3.92
C PRO A 47 -3.84 11.14 -5.33
N GLU A 48 -2.76 11.19 -6.12
CA GLU A 48 -2.67 10.43 -7.35
C GLU A 48 -2.20 9.00 -7.03
N TYR A 49 -2.23 8.11 -8.03
CA TYR A 49 -1.77 6.75 -7.87
C TYR A 49 -0.73 6.41 -8.92
N CYS A 50 0.46 6.02 -8.47
CA CYS A 50 1.47 5.46 -9.35
C CYS A 50 1.26 3.94 -9.43
N MET A 51 1.35 3.42 -10.65
CA MET A 51 1.28 1.98 -10.92
C MET A 51 2.58 1.51 -11.56
N THR A 52 3.17 0.47 -11.00
CA THR A 52 4.43 -0.12 -11.48
C THR A 52 4.21 -1.57 -11.83
N GLN A 53 4.68 -1.97 -13.01
CA GLN A 53 4.61 -3.37 -13.42
C GLN A 53 5.59 -4.22 -12.59
N LEU A 54 5.08 -5.31 -12.03
CA LEU A 54 5.90 -6.31 -11.34
C LEU A 54 6.47 -7.28 -12.38
N ASN A 55 5.61 -7.98 -13.13
CA ASN A 55 6.06 -8.93 -14.14
C ASN A 55 4.92 -9.29 -15.12
N GLY A 56 5.25 -10.06 -16.15
CA GLY A 56 4.30 -10.68 -17.07
C GLY A 56 4.69 -12.12 -17.42
N TRP A 57 3.69 -12.99 -17.57
CA TRP A 57 3.85 -14.39 -17.96
C TRP A 57 2.93 -14.72 -19.13
N CYS A 58 3.47 -15.36 -20.17
CA CYS A 58 2.69 -15.95 -21.24
C CYS A 58 2.10 -17.28 -20.76
N MET A 59 0.85 -17.28 -20.34
CA MET A 59 0.18 -18.43 -19.72
C MET A 59 -0.16 -19.54 -20.73
N THR A 60 -0.23 -19.22 -22.02
CA THR A 60 -0.56 -20.15 -23.10
C THR A 60 0.65 -20.64 -23.88
N GLY A 61 1.86 -20.12 -23.59
CA GLY A 61 3.07 -20.44 -24.35
C GLY A 61 3.66 -21.81 -24.03
N ASN A 62 3.80 -22.16 -22.74
CA ASN A 62 4.28 -23.48 -22.30
C ASN A 62 3.97 -23.75 -20.82
N ALA A 63 4.08 -25.02 -20.41
CA ALA A 63 3.80 -25.44 -19.03
C ALA A 63 4.70 -24.75 -17.98
N ARG A 64 5.94 -24.38 -18.32
CA ARG A 64 6.85 -23.72 -17.38
C ARG A 64 6.37 -22.30 -17.03
N THR A 65 6.12 -21.49 -18.05
CA THR A 65 5.64 -20.12 -17.92
C THR A 65 4.27 -20.05 -17.25
N PHE A 66 3.37 -20.99 -17.60
CA PHE A 66 2.10 -21.16 -16.90
C PHE A 66 2.28 -21.40 -15.39
N ARG A 67 3.13 -22.37 -15.01
CA ARG A 67 3.37 -22.67 -13.59
C ARG A 67 3.95 -21.47 -12.85
N GLN A 68 4.92 -20.76 -13.45
CA GLN A 68 5.50 -19.56 -12.85
C GLN A 68 4.47 -18.47 -12.62
N GLY A 69 3.66 -18.13 -13.63
CA GLY A 69 2.62 -17.11 -13.50
C GLY A 69 1.52 -17.51 -12.50
N ALA A 70 1.10 -18.78 -12.52
CA ALA A 70 0.09 -19.28 -11.58
C ALA A 70 0.59 -19.27 -10.12
N THR A 71 1.84 -19.66 -9.89
CA THR A 71 2.48 -19.56 -8.58
C THR A 71 2.58 -18.11 -8.12
N ALA A 72 3.06 -17.21 -8.98
CA ALA A 72 3.20 -15.80 -8.65
C ALA A 72 1.86 -15.14 -8.30
N TYR A 73 0.80 -15.46 -9.03
CA TYR A 73 -0.55 -14.99 -8.73
C TYR A 73 -1.04 -15.47 -7.35
N ARG A 74 -0.83 -16.74 -7.00
CA ARG A 74 -1.22 -17.27 -5.67
C ARG A 74 -0.44 -16.61 -4.55
N ASN A 75 0.88 -16.54 -4.69
CA ASN A 75 1.76 -15.88 -3.71
C ASN A 75 1.37 -14.42 -3.49
N ALA A 76 1.04 -13.70 -4.56
CA ALA A 76 0.57 -12.32 -4.48
C ALA A 76 -0.77 -12.21 -3.73
N ARG A 77 -1.70 -13.14 -3.94
CA ARG A 77 -2.97 -13.18 -3.18
C ARG A 77 -2.74 -13.44 -1.70
N ASP A 78 -1.84 -14.35 -1.36
CA ASP A 78 -1.53 -14.67 0.03
C ASP A 78 -0.84 -13.48 0.71
N TRP A 79 0.16 -12.88 0.07
CA TRP A 79 0.84 -11.68 0.60
C TRP A 79 -0.09 -10.48 0.73
N THR A 80 -0.95 -10.20 -0.27
CA THR A 80 -1.92 -9.10 -0.15
C THR A 80 -2.95 -9.34 0.95
N LYS A 81 -3.31 -10.60 1.21
CA LYS A 81 -4.13 -10.96 2.37
C LYS A 81 -3.39 -10.69 3.68
N GLU A 82 -2.15 -11.14 3.82
CA GLU A 82 -1.30 -10.86 5.00
C GLU A 82 -1.25 -9.35 5.28
N LYS A 83 -0.93 -8.53 4.27
CA LYS A 83 -0.84 -7.07 4.42
C LYS A 83 -2.17 -6.42 4.78
N ARG A 84 -3.27 -6.90 4.19
CA ARG A 84 -4.61 -6.43 4.56
C ARG A 84 -4.94 -6.78 6.01
N ASP A 85 -4.70 -8.01 6.43
CA ASP A 85 -5.02 -8.49 7.78
C ASP A 85 -4.16 -7.76 8.84
N GLU A 86 -2.86 -7.56 8.57
CA GLU A 86 -1.97 -6.73 9.39
C GLU A 86 -2.49 -5.29 9.54
N THR A 87 -2.93 -4.69 8.43
CA THR A 87 -3.42 -3.30 8.43
C THR A 87 -4.74 -3.18 9.18
N ILE A 88 -5.66 -4.15 9.02
CA ILE A 88 -6.93 -4.19 9.78
C ILE A 88 -6.64 -4.31 11.27
N LYS A 89 -5.72 -5.22 11.66
CA LYS A 89 -5.35 -5.42 13.06
C LYS A 89 -4.81 -4.12 13.67
N ARG A 90 -3.86 -3.45 12.99
CA ARG A 90 -3.29 -2.18 13.44
C ARG A 90 -4.35 -1.08 13.57
N ALA A 91 -5.27 -0.98 12.61
CA ALA A 91 -6.35 0.00 12.68
C ALA A 91 -7.28 -0.24 13.87
N ASN A 92 -7.61 -1.51 14.16
CA ASN A 92 -8.44 -1.89 15.29
C ASN A 92 -7.75 -1.65 16.64
N GLU A 93 -6.43 -1.86 16.74
CA GLU A 93 -5.65 -1.58 17.95
C GLU A 93 -5.75 -0.09 18.34
N LYS A 94 -5.70 0.82 17.35
CA LYS A 94 -5.86 2.26 17.59
C LYS A 94 -7.24 2.65 18.15
N ILE A 95 -8.30 1.91 17.84
CA ILE A 95 -9.62 2.15 18.43
C ILE A 95 -9.57 1.85 19.93
N ASN A 96 -8.95 0.73 20.31
CA ASN A 96 -8.81 0.34 21.70
C ASN A 96 -7.94 1.33 22.47
N ASP A 97 -6.83 1.78 21.89
CA ASP A 97 -5.96 2.79 22.49
C ASP A 97 -6.66 4.14 22.62
N GLY A 98 -7.43 4.55 21.61
CA GLY A 98 -8.29 5.74 21.66
C GLY A 98 -9.40 5.63 22.71
N GLN A 99 -9.95 4.44 22.94
CA GLN A 99 -10.92 4.18 24.01
C GLN A 99 -10.29 4.29 25.40
N ILE A 100 -9.05 3.84 25.57
CA ILE A 100 -8.26 4.05 26.80
C ILE A 100 -7.91 5.54 26.97
N GLY A 101 -7.62 6.24 25.87
CA GLY A 101 -7.42 7.69 25.80
C GLY A 101 -8.67 8.50 26.20
N ILE A 102 -9.86 8.12 25.70
CA ILE A 102 -11.12 8.81 26.02
C ILE A 102 -11.46 8.69 27.52
N LEU A 103 -11.17 7.53 28.14
CA LEU A 103 -11.35 7.34 29.58
C LEU A 103 -10.32 8.12 30.44
N THR A 104 -9.24 8.61 29.84
CA THR A 104 -8.16 9.34 30.54
C THR A 104 -8.15 10.85 30.23
N VAL A 105 -8.73 11.29 29.11
CA VAL A 105 -8.85 12.70 28.69
C VAL A 105 -10.00 13.45 29.39
N ASP A 106 -10.92 12.75 30.06
CA ASP A 106 -11.89 13.39 30.97
C ASP A 106 -11.20 14.13 32.15
N ALA A 107 -9.86 14.01 32.29
CA ALA A 107 -9.05 14.66 33.31
C ALA A 107 -8.11 15.78 32.82
N SER A 108 -7.97 16.10 31.52
CA SER A 108 -7.18 17.28 31.12
C SER A 108 -7.46 17.76 29.70
N PHE A 109 -7.60 19.07 29.55
CA PHE A 109 -7.82 19.74 28.26
C PHE A 109 -6.70 20.75 27.96
N SER A 110 -6.53 21.00 26.66
CA SER A 110 -5.81 22.11 25.98
C SER A 110 -4.36 21.88 25.56
N GLU A 111 -4.12 21.81 24.24
CA GLU A 111 -3.49 22.93 23.51
C GLU A 111 -3.62 22.80 21.98
N VAL A 112 -3.76 23.96 21.32
CA VAL A 112 -3.87 24.12 19.85
C VAL A 112 -2.48 24.40 19.30
N SER A 113 -2.06 23.73 18.21
CA SER A 113 -0.78 24.00 17.55
C SER A 113 -0.97 24.35 16.07
N SER A 114 -0.45 25.53 15.69
CA SER A 114 -0.48 26.09 14.34
C SER A 114 0.65 25.54 13.46
N PHE A 115 0.39 25.29 12.18
CA PHE A 115 1.39 24.83 11.21
C PHE A 115 1.82 25.95 10.25
N THR A 116 3.11 25.99 9.92
CA THR A 116 3.68 26.83 8.85
C THR A 116 4.24 25.92 7.74
N THR A 117 3.93 26.24 6.48
CA THR A 117 4.22 25.41 5.30
C THR A 117 5.44 25.93 4.53
N GLY A 118 6.39 25.04 4.24
CA GLY A 118 7.36 25.19 3.16
C GLY A 118 7.01 24.22 2.03
N ALA A 119 6.69 24.73 0.84
CA ALA A 119 6.41 23.93 -0.35
C ALA A 119 7.72 23.48 -1.00
N SER A 120 7.88 22.16 -1.17
CA SER A 120 8.95 21.55 -1.97
C SER A 120 8.30 20.88 -3.18
N LEU A 121 8.49 21.49 -4.34
CA LEU A 121 8.29 20.87 -5.64
C LEU A 121 9.43 19.89 -5.85
N ASP A 122 9.07 18.61 -5.94
CA ASP A 122 9.66 17.55 -6.77
C ASP A 122 9.63 16.22 -6.00
N LYS A 123 8.56 15.43 -6.20
CA LYS A 123 8.53 14.02 -5.79
C LYS A 123 7.93 13.19 -6.92
N SER A 124 8.84 12.55 -7.65
CA SER A 124 8.60 11.60 -8.72
C SER A 124 7.84 10.35 -8.24
N CYS A 125 7.18 9.64 -9.17
CA CYS A 125 6.59 8.30 -9.01
C CYS A 125 7.67 7.23 -8.68
N ALA A 126 8.41 7.40 -7.59
CA ALA A 126 9.44 6.47 -7.17
C ALA A 126 8.90 5.62 -6.01
N LEU A 127 8.54 4.37 -6.31
CA LEU A 127 8.44 3.33 -5.29
C LEU A 127 9.79 3.18 -4.60
N SER A 128 9.78 3.01 -3.28
CA SER A 128 10.99 2.63 -2.56
C SER A 128 11.57 1.34 -3.18
N PRO A 129 12.87 1.29 -3.53
CA PRO A 129 13.50 0.10 -4.12
C PRO A 129 13.28 -1.16 -3.27
N ALA A 130 13.35 -1.03 -1.94
CA ALA A 130 13.11 -2.12 -1.01
C ALA A 130 11.67 -2.67 -1.10
N SER A 131 10.70 -1.79 -1.30
CA SER A 131 9.28 -2.15 -1.48
C SER A 131 9.06 -2.99 -2.73
N LEU A 132 9.76 -2.63 -3.81
CA LEU A 132 9.67 -3.32 -5.08
C LEU A 132 10.37 -4.68 -5.00
N GLU A 133 11.57 -4.73 -4.40
CA GLU A 133 12.31 -5.98 -4.19
C GLU A 133 11.55 -6.96 -3.30
N GLU A 134 10.94 -6.51 -2.20
CA GLU A 134 10.12 -7.38 -1.35
C GLU A 134 9.02 -8.06 -2.16
N LYS A 135 8.32 -7.30 -3.00
CA LYS A 135 7.24 -7.83 -3.84
C LYS A 135 7.75 -8.80 -4.86
N GLN A 136 8.81 -8.44 -5.59
CA GLN A 136 9.43 -9.31 -6.59
C GLN A 136 9.87 -10.63 -5.97
N TRP A 137 10.49 -10.58 -4.80
CA TRP A 137 10.87 -11.76 -4.05
C TRP A 137 9.66 -12.59 -3.59
N ARG A 138 8.65 -11.96 -2.99
CA ARG A 138 7.46 -12.64 -2.45
C ARG A 138 6.65 -13.34 -3.54
N ILE A 139 6.50 -12.72 -4.71
CA ILE A 139 5.73 -13.34 -5.79
C ILE A 139 6.53 -14.43 -6.52
N GLN A 140 7.86 -14.37 -6.54
CA GLN A 140 8.69 -15.36 -7.25
C GLN A 140 9.15 -16.54 -6.39
N ARG A 141 8.91 -16.52 -5.07
CA ARG A 141 9.26 -17.61 -4.16
C ARG A 141 8.53 -18.91 -4.55
N VAL A 142 9.29 -19.99 -4.77
CA VAL A 142 8.79 -21.35 -5.04
C VAL A 142 8.87 -22.19 -3.79
#